data_AF-A0A1Q7EL78-F1
#
_entry.id   AF-A0A1Q7EL78-F1
#
_cell.length_a   1.000
_cell.length_b   1.000
_cell.length_c   1.000
_cell.angle_alpha   90.00
_cell.angle_beta   90.00
_cell.angle_gamma   90.00
#
_symmetry.space_group_name_H-M   'P 1'
#
loop_
_entity.id
_entity.type
_entity.pdbx_description
1 polymer ?
#
loop_
_entity_poly.entity_id
_entity_poly.type
_entity_poly.pdbx_seq_one_letter_code
_entity_poly.pdbx_strand_id
1 'polypeptide(L)'
;MVLALGVLITAAGIVLLLNLGGAADMVMKRVTSQPLGELAPGFAATRRGFNTYAALVLAIGMFADGLGVVGWYVPIGTSLIVLGGITFAGASVIAIAGEIETYRALKR
;
A
#
# COMPACT_ATOMS: atom_id res chain seq x y z
N MET A 1 0.84 20.15 8.22
CA MET A 1 1.88 19.11 7.98
C MET A 1 1.28 17.74 7.71
N VAL A 2 0.40 17.22 8.59
CA VAL A 2 -0.26 15.90 8.40
C VAL A 2 -1.01 15.79 7.06
N LEU A 3 -1.83 16.78 6.71
CA LEU A 3 -2.55 16.79 5.43
C LEU A 3 -1.62 16.74 4.21
N ALA A 4 -0.52 17.52 4.21
CA ALA A 4 0.41 17.52 3.09
C ALA A 4 1.08 16.16 2.90
N LEU A 5 1.44 15.49 4.00
CA LEU A 5 1.97 14.13 3.97
C LEU A 5 0.92 13.13 3.51
N GLY A 6 -0.31 13.24 4.01
CA GLY A 6 -1.44 12.41 3.58
C GLY A 6 -1.64 12.48 2.06
N VAL A 7 -1.72 13.70 1.51
CA VAL A 7 -1.89 13.92 0.06
C VAL A 7 -0.74 13.31 -0.74
N LEU A 8 0.51 13.47 -0.30
CA LEU A 8 1.67 12.88 -0.96
C LEU A 8 1.64 11.34 -0.93
N ILE A 9 1.28 10.76 0.22
CA ILE A 9 1.19 9.30 0.39
C ILE A 9 0.02 8.74 -0.43
N THR A 10 -1.14 9.40 -0.41
CA THR A 10 -2.31 9.08 -1.23
C THR A 10 -1.95 9.11 -2.71
N ALA A 11 -1.28 10.17 -3.17
CA ALA A 11 -0.83 10.30 -4.54
C ALA A 11 0.16 9.19 -4.92
N ALA A 12 1.14 8.87 -4.06
CA ALA A 12 2.05 7.75 -4.28
C ALA A 12 1.29 6.41 -4.38
N GLY A 13 0.35 6.16 -3.47
CA GLY A 13 -0.53 4.99 -3.51
C GLY A 13 -1.28 4.87 -4.83
N ILE A 14 -1.91 5.95 -5.31
CA ILE A 14 -2.62 5.99 -6.59
C ILE A 14 -1.67 5.74 -7.77
N VAL A 15 -0.52 6.42 -7.81
CA VAL A 15 0.48 6.27 -8.86
C VAL A 15 0.95 4.81 -8.97
N LEU A 16 1.23 4.18 -7.84
CA LEU A 16 1.67 2.78 -7.78
C LEU A 16 0.52 1.82 -8.12
N LEU A 17 -0.68 2.04 -7.59
CA LEU A 17 -1.82 1.13 -7.79
C LEU A 17 -2.31 1.13 -9.25
N LEU A 18 -2.34 2.31 -9.89
CA LEU A 18 -2.75 2.47 -11.28
C LEU A 18 -1.59 2.35 -12.27
N ASN A 19 -0.37 2.11 -11.79
CA ASN A 19 0.83 2.03 -12.60
C ASN A 19 1.02 3.24 -13.54
N LEU A 20 0.77 4.44 -13.00
CA LEU A 20 0.85 5.67 -13.80
C LEU A 20 2.28 5.86 -14.32
N GLY A 21 2.42 5.99 -15.64
CA GLY A 21 3.72 6.13 -16.29
C GLY A 21 4.67 4.92 -16.13
N GLY A 22 4.15 3.74 -15.79
CA GLY A 22 4.98 2.54 -15.56
C GLY A 22 5.69 2.53 -14.20
N ALA A 23 5.29 3.39 -13.26
CA ALA A 23 5.92 3.51 -11.95
C ALA A 23 5.89 2.19 -11.15
N ALA A 24 4.77 1.46 -11.18
CA ALA A 24 4.65 0.18 -10.50
C ALA A 24 5.63 -0.83 -11.09
N ASP A 25 5.69 -0.94 -12.42
CA ASP A 25 6.57 -1.89 -13.10
C ASP A 25 8.04 -1.58 -12.84
N MET A 26 8.39 -0.29 -12.80
CA MET A 26 9.73 0.17 -12.47
C MET A 26 10.12 -0.21 -11.04
N VAL A 27 9.24 0.06 -10.07
CA VAL A 27 9.47 -0.27 -8.65
C VAL A 27 9.54 -1.78 -8.46
N MET A 28 8.62 -2.53 -9.08
CA MET A 28 8.65 -4.00 -9.02
C MET A 28 9.98 -4.53 -9.54
N LYS A 29 10.37 -4.13 -10.75
CA LYS A 29 11.61 -4.59 -11.38
C LYS A 29 12.86 -4.24 -10.57
N ARG A 30 12.93 -3.03 -9.99
CA ARG A 30 14.13 -2.51 -9.32
C ARG A 30 14.20 -2.81 -7.83
N VAL A 31 13.07 -3.05 -7.19
CA VAL A 31 12.98 -3.14 -5.73
C VAL A 31 12.38 -4.48 -5.31
N THR A 32 11.10 -4.74 -5.61
CA THR A 32 10.41 -5.88 -4.98
C THR A 32 10.74 -7.22 -5.61
N SER A 33 11.19 -7.25 -6.87
CA SER A 33 11.66 -8.47 -7.54
C SER A 33 13.15 -8.76 -7.33
N GLN A 34 13.87 -7.92 -6.57
CA GLN A 34 15.28 -8.16 -6.27
C GLN A 34 15.42 -9.00 -4.99
N PRO A 35 16.34 -9.97 -4.94
CA PRO A 35 16.64 -10.69 -3.72
C PRO A 35 17.30 -9.75 -2.70
N LEU A 36 17.01 -9.96 -1.42
CA LEU A 36 17.61 -9.20 -0.32
C LEU A 36 18.69 -10.07 0.36
N GLY A 37 19.90 -10.04 -0.19
CA GLY A 37 20.97 -10.96 0.21
C GLY A 37 20.59 -12.40 -0.14
N GLU A 38 20.49 -13.27 0.87
CA GLU A 38 20.07 -14.67 0.71
C GLU A 38 18.54 -14.84 0.66
N LEU A 39 17.78 -13.78 0.96
CA LEU A 39 16.32 -13.85 0.98
C LEU A 39 15.75 -13.68 -0.44
N ALA A 40 15.07 -14.71 -0.92
CA ALA A 40 14.37 -14.65 -2.20
C ALA A 40 13.25 -13.57 -2.20
N PRO A 41 12.87 -13.03 -3.36
CA PRO A 41 11.79 -12.06 -3.47
C PRO A 41 10.47 -12.58 -2.87
N GLY A 42 9.84 -11.76 -2.03
CA GLY A 42 8.60 -12.09 -1.32
C GLY A 42 7.32 -11.84 -2.14
N PHE A 43 6.16 -11.81 -1.47
CA PHE A 43 4.86 -11.65 -2.13
C PHE A 43 4.77 -10.35 -2.96
N ALA A 44 5.44 -9.30 -2.50
CA ALA A 44 5.54 -8.00 -3.19
C ALA A 44 6.17 -8.08 -4.60
N ALA A 45 6.90 -9.16 -4.92
CA ALA A 45 7.45 -9.40 -6.25
C ALA A 45 6.37 -9.78 -7.28
N THR A 46 5.20 -10.24 -6.82
CA THR A 46 4.06 -10.57 -7.67
C THR A 46 3.18 -9.35 -7.94
N ARG A 47 2.48 -9.32 -9.08
CA ARG A 47 1.56 -8.21 -9.38
C ARG A 47 0.46 -8.06 -8.35
N ARG A 48 -0.08 -9.20 -7.87
CA ARG A 48 -1.10 -9.22 -6.83
C ARG A 48 -0.57 -8.63 -5.53
N GLY A 49 0.60 -9.09 -5.06
CA GLY A 49 1.17 -8.59 -3.81
C GLY A 49 1.59 -7.13 -3.90
N PHE A 50 2.18 -6.70 -5.00
CA PHE A 50 2.49 -5.29 -5.23
C PHE A 50 1.24 -4.40 -5.12
N ASN A 51 0.14 -4.80 -5.78
CA ASN A 51 -1.12 -4.07 -5.70
C ASN A 51 -1.67 -4.02 -4.27
N THR A 52 -1.53 -5.10 -3.49
CA THR A 52 -1.92 -5.13 -2.07
C THR A 52 -1.11 -4.12 -1.25
N TYR A 53 0.21 -4.07 -1.44
CA TYR A 53 1.05 -3.09 -0.75
C TYR A 53 0.79 -1.65 -1.21
N ALA A 54 0.52 -1.43 -2.50
CA ALA A 54 0.10 -0.11 -3.00
C ALA A 54 -1.24 0.34 -2.38
N ALA A 55 -2.19 -0.59 -2.20
CA ALA A 55 -3.44 -0.32 -1.49
C ALA A 55 -3.23 0.01 -0.01
N LEU A 56 -2.25 -0.62 0.66
CA LEU A 56 -1.86 -0.27 2.02
C LEU A 56 -1.29 1.16 2.09
N VAL A 57 -0.41 1.54 1.15
CA VAL A 57 0.12 2.91 1.06
C VAL A 57 -1.02 3.91 0.87
N LEU A 58 -1.95 3.63 -0.05
CA LEU A 58 -3.13 4.47 -0.28
C LEU A 58 -3.99 4.61 0.98
N ALA A 59 -4.24 3.51 1.69
CA ALA A 59 -5.04 3.49 2.91
C ALA A 59 -4.43 4.36 4.03
N ILE A 60 -3.10 4.32 4.18
CA ILE A 60 -2.38 5.17 5.12
C ILE A 60 -2.51 6.65 4.74
N GLY A 61 -2.36 6.97 3.45
CA GLY A 61 -2.54 8.33 2.93
C GLY A 61 -3.94 8.86 3.24
N MET A 62 -4.99 8.08 2.90
CA MET A 62 -6.39 8.44 3.17
C MET A 62 -6.65 8.66 4.66
N PHE A 63 -6.11 7.81 5.52
CA PHE A 63 -6.25 7.97 6.97
C PHE A 63 -5.61 9.27 7.47
N ALA A 64 -4.40 9.57 7.01
CA ALA A 64 -3.70 10.81 7.34
C ALA A 64 -4.42 12.06 6.79
N ASP A 65 -4.95 11.98 5.57
CA ASP A 65 -5.78 13.03 4.98
C ASP A 65 -7.03 13.27 5.82
N GLY A 66 -7.70 12.19 6.25
CA GLY A 66 -8.86 12.28 7.13
C GLY A 66 -8.56 12.95 8.47
N LEU A 67 -7.42 12.64 9.10
CA LEU A 67 -6.94 13.35 10.30
C LEU A 67 -6.67 14.83 10.04
N GLY A 68 -6.15 15.17 8.85
CA GLY A 68 -5.92 16.56 8.45
C GLY A 68 -7.22 17.34 8.21
N VAL A 69 -8.22 16.70 7.61
CA VAL A 69 -9.49 17.33 7.20
C VAL A 69 -10.50 17.41 8.35
N VAL A 70 -10.48 16.47 9.30
CA VAL A 70 -11.50 16.40 10.38
C VAL A 70 -11.56 17.67 11.22
N GLY A 71 -10.45 18.41 11.33
CA GLY A 71 -10.38 19.70 12.02
C GLY A 71 -11.18 20.83 11.34
N TRP A 72 -11.51 20.70 10.06
CA TRP A 72 -12.30 21.69 9.31
C TRP A 72 -13.67 21.17 8.88
N TYR A 73 -13.76 19.89 8.51
CA TYR A 73 -15.00 19.29 8.04
C TYR A 73 -15.12 17.83 8.47
N VAL A 74 -15.76 17.65 9.63
CA VAL A 74 -15.92 16.36 10.30
C VAL A 74 -16.45 15.25 9.38
N PRO A 75 -17.52 15.46 8.57
CA PRO A 75 -18.07 14.37 7.77
C PRO A 75 -17.07 13.77 6.76
N ILE A 76 -16.29 14.60 6.05
CA ILE A 76 -15.28 14.11 5.10
C ILE A 76 -14.10 13.50 5.85
N GLY A 77 -13.60 14.17 6.89
CA GLY A 77 -12.48 13.68 7.68
C GLY A 77 -12.74 12.28 8.26
N THR A 78 -13.89 12.10 8.91
CA THR A 78 -14.31 10.80 9.44
C THR A 78 -14.50 9.76 8.35
N SER A 79 -15.08 10.12 7.20
CA SER A 79 -15.26 9.18 6.08
C SER A 79 -13.93 8.67 5.55
N LEU A 80 -12.93 9.56 5.39
CA LEU A 80 -11.58 9.19 4.96
C LEU A 80 -10.86 8.29 5.98
N ILE A 81 -10.98 8.60 7.27
CA ILE A 81 -10.44 7.78 8.37
C ILE A 81 -11.03 6.37 8.31
N VAL A 82 -12.35 6.25 8.19
CA VAL A 82 -13.04 4.95 8.17
C VAL A 82 -12.67 4.15 6.92
N LEU A 83 -12.70 4.78 5.74
CA LEU A 83 -12.34 4.13 4.47
C LEU A 83 -10.88 3.67 4.47
N GLY A 84 -9.95 4.52 4.92
CA GLY A 84 -8.55 4.18 5.10
C GLY A 84 -8.37 3.02 6.07
N GLY A 85 -9.04 3.06 7.22
CA GLY A 85 -8.97 2.00 8.24
C GLY A 85 -9.46 0.64 7.75
N ILE A 86 -10.64 0.60 7.10
CA ILE A 86 -11.20 -0.65 6.54
C ILE A 86 -10.30 -1.20 5.44
N THR A 87 -9.83 -0.34 4.53
CA THR A 87 -8.94 -0.75 3.44
C THR A 87 -7.63 -1.28 3.98
N PHE A 88 -7.06 -0.63 4.99
CA PHE A 88 -5.82 -1.06 5.65
C PHE A 88 -6.00 -2.44 6.30
N ALA A 89 -7.09 -2.65 7.05
CA ALA A 89 -7.36 -3.93 7.69
C ALA A 89 -7.50 -5.07 6.67
N GLY A 90 -8.29 -4.86 5.62
CA GLY A 90 -8.51 -5.87 4.57
C GLY A 90 -7.22 -6.18 3.79
N ALA A 91 -6.50 -5.15 3.35
CA ALA A 91 -5.25 -5.33 2.60
C ALA A 91 -4.15 -5.97 3.47
N SER A 92 -4.11 -5.69 4.77
CA SER A 92 -3.15 -6.32 5.70
C SER A 92 -3.36 -7.82 5.81
N VAL A 93 -4.62 -8.26 5.92
CA VAL A 93 -4.95 -9.70 5.96
C VAL A 93 -4.50 -10.38 4.66
N ILE A 94 -4.77 -9.75 3.50
CA ILE A 94 -4.38 -10.27 2.19
C ILE A 94 -2.85 -10.33 2.06
N ALA A 95 -2.13 -9.30 2.51
CA ALA A 95 -0.68 -9.25 2.47
C ALA A 95 -0.06 -10.36 3.33
N ILE A 96 -0.51 -10.51 4.57
CA ILE A 96 -0.02 -11.55 5.48
C ILE A 96 -0.28 -12.95 4.90
N ALA A 97 -1.49 -13.21 4.39
CA ALA A 97 -1.80 -14.49 3.77
C ALA A 97 -0.90 -14.77 2.54
N GLY A 98 -0.69 -13.77 1.69
CA GLY A 98 0.17 -13.87 0.51
C GLY A 98 1.65 -14.08 0.85
N GLU A 99 2.17 -13.43 1.89
CA GLU A 99 3.54 -13.66 2.37
C GLU A 99 3.70 -15.08 2.93
N ILE A 100 2.72 -15.58 3.68
CA ILE A 100 2.73 -16.96 4.19
C ILE A 100 2.75 -17.98 3.03
N GLU A 101 1.92 -17.77 2.01
CA GLU A 101 1.89 -18.63 0.82
C GLU A 101 3.23 -18.62 0.07
N THR A 102 3.78 -17.42 -0.16
CA THR A 102 5.07 -17.24 -0.85
C THR A 102 6.20 -17.91 -0.08
N TYR A 103 6.25 -17.72 1.24
CA TYR A 103 7.24 -18.34 2.10
C TYR A 103 7.15 -19.87 2.11
N ARG A 104 5.93 -20.43 2.10
CA ARG A 104 5.73 -21.89 2.02
C ARG A 104 6.19 -22.46 0.68
N ALA A 105 6.00 -21.73 -0.42
CA ALA A 105 6.47 -22.14 -1.74
C ALA A 105 8.00 -22.18 -1.83
N LEU A 106 8.70 -21.26 -1.15
CA LEU A 106 10.17 -21.23 -1.10
C LEU A 106 10.81 -22.34 -0.25
N LYS A 107 10.05 -22.91 0.70
CA LYS A 107 10.50 -24.02 1.56
C LYS A 107 10.29 -25.41 0.95
N ARG A 108 9.50 -25.51 -0.12
CA ARG A 108 9.28 -26.76 -0.87
C ARG A 108 10.39 -26.96 -1.88
#